data_AF-A0A7V1MJR2-F1
#
_entry.id   AF-A0A7V1MJR2-F1
#
_cell.length_a   1.000
_cell.length_b   1.000
_cell.length_c   1.000
_cell.angle_alpha   90.00
_cell.angle_beta   90.00
_cell.angle_gamma   90.00
#
_symmetry.space_group_name_H-M   'P 1'
#
loop_
_entity.id
_entity.type
_entity.pdbx_description
1 polymer ?
#
loop_
_entity_poly.entity_id
_entity_poly.type
_entity_poly.pdbx_seq_one_letter_code
_entity_poly.pdbx_strand_id
1 'polypeptide(L)'
;MKSLYQKRNALMGFEIPGINEACESSFPGSKSLYEKASDLFPNGVTHDLRYFEPFPLYVERAKGSKKWDVDSGERIDYWSGHGALLLGHCPDEE
;
A
#
# COMPACT_ATOMS: atom_id res chain seq x y z
N MET A 1 -15.66 -13.31 -6.86
CA MET A 1 -16.74 -12.34 -6.56
C MET A 1 -16.08 -10.97 -6.51
N LYS A 2 -16.53 -9.96 -7.28
CA LYS A 2 -15.91 -8.61 -7.25
C LYS A 2 -16.09 -7.96 -5.87
N SER A 3 -15.05 -7.32 -5.34
CA SER A 3 -15.12 -6.64 -4.04
C SER A 3 -16.12 -5.47 -4.08
N LEU A 4 -16.62 -5.03 -2.91
CA LEU A 4 -17.52 -3.86 -2.81
C LEU A 4 -16.89 -2.60 -3.43
N TYR A 5 -15.57 -2.46 -3.31
CA TYR A 5 -14.79 -1.38 -3.92
C TYR A 5 -14.85 -1.43 -5.47
N GLN A 6 -14.62 -2.61 -6.06
CA GLN A 6 -14.73 -2.81 -7.50
C GLN A 6 -16.15 -2.56 -8.01
N LYS A 7 -17.17 -3.00 -7.26
CA LYS A 7 -18.57 -2.73 -7.60
C LYS A 7 -18.87 -1.23 -7.57
N ARG A 8 -18.37 -0.50 -6.57
CA ARG A 8 -18.56 0.95 -6.44
C ARG A 8 -17.87 1.72 -7.57
N ASN A 9 -16.62 1.39 -7.88
CA ASN A 9 -15.86 2.08 -8.92
C ASN A 9 -16.43 1.81 -10.32
N ALA A 10 -16.87 0.58 -10.58
CA ALA A 10 -17.57 0.23 -11.81
C ALA A 10 -18.94 0.94 -11.94
N LEU A 11 -19.64 1.18 -10.83
CA LEU A 11 -20.92 1.91 -10.82
C LEU A 11 -20.73 3.43 -11.06
N MET A 12 -19.60 3.99 -10.64
CA MET A 12 -19.28 5.42 -10.71
C MET A 12 -18.46 5.81 -11.96
N GLY A 13 -18.07 4.84 -12.80
CA GLY A 13 -17.35 5.10 -14.06
C GLY A 13 -15.91 5.59 -13.91
N PHE A 14 -15.28 5.42 -12.75
CA PHE A 14 -13.89 5.83 -12.46
C PHE A 14 -12.89 4.67 -12.58
N GLU A 15 -13.01 3.82 -13.60
CA GLU A 15 -11.93 2.89 -13.92
C GLU A 15 -10.90 3.63 -14.77
N ILE A 16 -9.74 3.96 -14.17
CA ILE A 16 -8.58 4.44 -14.93
C ILE A 16 -8.00 3.20 -15.63
N PRO A 17 -8.15 3.06 -16.96
CA PRO A 17 -7.67 1.86 -17.65
C PRO A 17 -6.16 1.72 -17.49
N GLY A 18 -5.67 0.53 -17.19
CA GLY A 18 -4.25 0.25 -17.10
C GLY A 18 -3.58 0.56 -15.75
N ILE A 19 -4.29 1.15 -14.78
CA ILE A 19 -3.66 1.50 -13.48
C ILE A 19 -3.29 0.25 -12.69
N ASN A 20 -4.13 -0.79 -12.72
CA ASN A 20 -3.86 -2.03 -12.00
C ASN A 20 -2.66 -2.73 -12.62
N GLU A 21 -2.62 -2.84 -13.94
CA GLU A 21 -1.50 -3.40 -14.69
C GLU A 21 -0.19 -2.63 -14.43
N ALA A 22 -0.26 -1.30 -14.37
CA ALA A 22 0.87 -0.45 -14.00
C ALA A 22 1.35 -0.72 -12.55
N CYS A 23 0.41 -0.85 -11.59
CA CYS A 23 0.74 -1.24 -10.22
C CYS A 23 1.41 -2.62 -10.15
N GLU A 24 0.86 -3.62 -10.84
CA GLU A 24 1.41 -4.99 -10.83
C GLU A 24 2.82 -5.05 -11.42
N SER A 25 3.07 -4.33 -12.51
CA SER A 25 4.38 -4.30 -13.17
C SER A 25 5.42 -3.46 -12.42
N SER A 26 4.99 -2.40 -11.73
CA SER A 26 5.91 -1.52 -10.99
C SER A 26 6.28 -2.07 -9.62
N PHE A 27 5.43 -2.92 -9.01
CA PHE A 27 5.59 -3.39 -7.62
C PHE A 27 5.54 -4.92 -7.47
N PRO A 28 6.43 -5.66 -8.16
CA PRO A 28 6.41 -7.14 -8.15
C PRO A 28 6.72 -7.75 -6.77
N GLY A 29 7.58 -7.14 -5.98
CA GLY A 29 7.93 -7.55 -4.62
C GLY A 29 6.77 -7.36 -3.65
N SER A 30 6.09 -6.22 -3.70
CA SER A 30 4.87 -5.98 -2.92
C SER A 30 3.78 -7.01 -3.25
N LYS A 31 3.60 -7.35 -4.55
CA LYS A 31 2.69 -8.41 -4.99
C LYS A 31 3.03 -9.76 -4.35
N SER A 32 4.30 -10.18 -4.46
CA SER A 32 4.75 -11.47 -3.92
C SER A 32 4.59 -11.56 -2.39
N LEU A 33 4.83 -10.47 -1.67
CA LEU A 33 4.62 -10.42 -0.22
C LEU A 33 3.13 -10.49 0.14
N TYR A 34 2.27 -9.81 -0.63
CA TYR A 34 0.82 -9.89 -0.42
C TYR A 34 0.26 -11.29 -0.68
N GLU A 35 0.74 -11.99 -1.72
CA GLU A 35 0.36 -13.38 -1.99
C GLU A 35 0.71 -14.28 -0.79
N LYS A 36 1.94 -14.19 -0.27
CA LYS A 36 2.35 -14.92 0.94
C LYS A 36 1.51 -14.53 2.16
N ALA A 37 1.22 -13.25 2.35
CA ALA A 37 0.43 -12.78 3.48
C ALA A 37 -1.02 -13.26 3.40
N SER A 38 -1.57 -13.42 2.19
CA SER A 38 -2.94 -13.90 1.95
C SER A 38 -3.15 -15.36 2.37
N ASP A 39 -2.08 -16.16 2.39
CA ASP A 39 -2.12 -17.53 2.93
C ASP A 39 -2.08 -17.57 4.47
N LEU A 40 -1.68 -16.47 5.11
CA LEU A 40 -1.45 -16.40 6.56
C LEU A 40 -2.50 -15.58 7.30
N PHE A 41 -3.01 -14.51 6.67
CA PHE A 41 -3.93 -13.55 7.26
C PHE A 41 -5.17 -13.39 6.38
N PRO A 42 -6.36 -13.21 6.99
CA PRO A 42 -7.57 -12.85 6.23
C PRO A 42 -7.33 -11.61 5.38
N ASN A 43 -7.66 -11.68 4.09
CA ASN A 43 -7.41 -10.61 3.11
C ASN A 43 -5.93 -10.14 3.03
N GLY A 44 -4.98 -10.96 3.47
CA GLY A 44 -3.55 -10.65 3.39
C GLY A 44 -3.07 -9.47 4.24
N VAL A 45 -3.86 -9.01 5.21
CA VAL A 45 -3.54 -7.86 6.07
C VAL A 45 -3.92 -8.11 7.53
N THR A 46 -3.24 -7.42 8.44
CA THR A 46 -3.50 -7.48 9.90
C THR A 46 -4.27 -6.26 10.44
N HIS A 47 -4.56 -5.29 9.58
CA HIS A 47 -5.30 -4.09 9.92
C HIS A 47 -6.11 -3.64 8.70
N ASP A 48 -7.43 -3.49 8.84
CA ASP A 48 -8.35 -3.29 7.70
C ASP A 48 -8.00 -2.07 6.84
N LEU A 49 -7.56 -0.96 7.44
CA LEU A 49 -7.13 0.24 6.69
C LEU A 49 -5.92 0.01 5.77
N ARG A 50 -5.23 -1.12 5.88
CA ARG A 50 -4.11 -1.48 5.00
C ARG A 50 -4.56 -2.30 3.80
N TYR A 51 -5.82 -2.74 3.73
CA TYR A 51 -6.33 -3.43 2.56
C TYR A 51 -6.42 -2.47 1.37
N PHE A 52 -5.84 -2.87 0.24
CA PHE A 52 -5.86 -2.09 -0.99
C PHE A 52 -5.80 -3.04 -2.20
N GLU A 53 -6.45 -2.65 -3.30
CA GLU A 53 -6.45 -3.41 -4.55
C GLU A 53 -5.62 -2.70 -5.63
N PRO A 54 -4.82 -3.43 -6.43
CA PRO A 54 -4.77 -4.90 -6.52
C PRO A 54 -4.06 -5.57 -5.33
N PHE A 55 -3.13 -4.88 -4.68
CA PHE A 55 -2.46 -5.29 -3.45
C PHE A 55 -1.91 -4.06 -2.73
N PRO A 56 -1.68 -4.11 -1.41
CA PRO A 56 -1.06 -3.02 -0.68
C PRO A 56 0.44 -2.90 -0.97
N LEU A 57 0.98 -1.69 -0.83
CA LEU A 57 2.41 -1.42 -0.93
C LEU A 57 3.13 -1.92 0.34
N TYR A 58 4.23 -2.64 0.15
CA TYR A 58 5.08 -3.10 1.26
C TYR A 58 6.27 -2.17 1.44
N VAL A 59 6.42 -1.62 2.65
CA VAL A 59 7.47 -0.65 3.00
C VAL A 59 8.57 -1.35 3.81
N GLU A 60 9.81 -1.25 3.36
CA GLU A 60 10.98 -1.85 4.03
C GLU A 60 11.57 -0.90 5.07
N ARG A 61 11.66 0.41 4.76
CA ARG A 61 12.22 1.42 5.66
C ARG A 61 11.52 2.76 5.55
N ALA A 62 11.66 3.58 6.59
CA ALA A 62 11.16 4.94 6.64
C ALA A 62 12.07 5.83 7.51
N LYS A 63 12.21 7.11 7.15
CA LYS A 63 13.01 8.12 7.87
C LYS A 63 12.52 9.52 7.47
N GLY A 64 12.35 10.40 8.46
CA GLY A 64 11.77 11.72 8.25
C GLY A 64 10.40 11.63 7.59
N SER A 65 10.18 12.38 6.51
CA SER A 65 8.92 12.36 5.74
C SER A 65 8.89 11.31 4.62
N LYS A 66 9.82 10.36 4.59
CA LYS A 66 10.02 9.45 3.45
C LYS A 66 9.88 7.98 3.84
N LYS A 67 9.37 7.20 2.90
CA LYS A 67 9.27 5.73 2.94
C LYS A 67 9.93 5.14 1.69
N TRP A 68 10.52 3.96 1.85
CA TRP A 68 11.04 3.18 0.74
C TRP A 68 10.35 1.82 0.73
N ASP A 69 9.72 1.52 -0.41
CA ASP A 69 9.12 0.21 -0.62
C ASP A 69 10.18 -0.86 -0.87
N VAL A 70 9.73 -2.11 -0.90
CA VAL A 70 10.55 -3.29 -1.20
C VAL A 70 10.99 -3.37 -2.67
N ASP A 71 10.42 -2.53 -3.53
CA ASP A 71 10.59 -2.52 -4.98
C ASP A 71 11.49 -1.38 -5.47
N SER A 72 12.18 -0.68 -4.55
CA SER A 72 13.15 0.42 -4.73
C SER A 72 12.60 1.86 -4.87
N GLY A 73 11.30 2.07 -4.71
CA GLY A 73 10.69 3.39 -4.82
C GLY A 73 10.75 4.20 -3.51
N GLU A 74 11.47 5.33 -3.51
CA GLU A 74 11.29 6.38 -2.50
C GLU A 74 9.94 7.10 -2.71
N ARG A 75 9.20 7.32 -1.62
CA ARG A 75 7.97 8.13 -1.62
C ARG A 75 7.94 9.08 -0.45
N ILE A 76 7.30 10.23 -0.67
CA ILE A 76 6.91 11.15 0.39
C ILE A 76 5.68 10.58 1.10
N ASP A 77 5.75 10.45 2.42
CA ASP A 77 4.67 9.95 3.25
C ASP A 77 3.74 11.07 3.71
N TYR A 78 2.55 11.12 3.11
CA TYR A 78 1.49 12.03 3.54
C TYR A 78 0.52 11.40 4.55
N TRP A 79 0.68 10.12 4.87
CA TRP A 79 -0.22 9.40 5.78
C TRP A 79 0.34 9.33 7.21
N SER A 80 1.66 9.36 7.37
CA SER A 80 2.43 9.56 8.62
C SER A 80 1.81 8.95 9.88
N GLY A 81 1.65 7.62 9.87
CA GLY A 81 1.19 6.87 11.03
C GLY A 81 -0.25 7.18 11.46
N HIS A 82 -1.12 7.59 10.53
CA HIS A 82 -2.47 8.09 10.85
C HIS A 82 -2.42 9.32 11.76
N GLY A 83 -1.43 10.20 11.52
CA GLY A 83 -1.20 11.41 12.31
C GLY A 83 -0.35 11.22 13.58
N ALA A 84 -0.05 9.98 13.97
CA ALA A 84 0.77 9.72 15.15
C ALA A 84 2.23 10.18 15.00
N LEU A 85 2.74 10.21 13.76
CA LEU A 85 4.15 10.52 13.47
C LEU A 85 4.30 11.99 13.07
N LEU A 86 3.95 12.90 13.97
CA LEU A 86 4.00 14.34 13.72
C LEU A 86 5.43 14.82 13.35
N LEU A 87 6.45 14.22 13.98
CA LEU A 87 7.86 14.53 13.73
C LEU A 87 8.48 13.68 12.60
N GLY A 88 7.68 12.88 11.92
CA GLY A 88 8.14 11.93 10.91
C GLY A 88 8.65 10.60 11.48
N HIS A 89 9.18 9.76 10.60
CA HIS A 89 9.70 8.43 10.92
C HIS A 89 11.10 8.54 11.52
N CYS A 90 11.32 7.90 12.67
CA CYS A 90 12.62 7.85 13.36
C CYS A 90 13.30 9.23 13.45
N PRO A 91 12.68 10.24 14.10
CA PRO A 91 13.33 11.54 14.30
C PRO A 91 14.64 11.35 15.06
N ASP A 92 15.59 12.27 14.83
CA ASP A 92 16.81 12.29 15.63
C ASP A 92 16.46 12.70 17.07
N GLU A 93 17.16 12.12 18.04
CA GLU A 93 17.05 12.53 19.44
C GLU A 93 17.87 13.81 19.62
N GLU A 94 17.29 14.82 20.27
CA GLU A 94 17.99 16.04 20.71
C GLU A 94 18.82 15.80 21.98
#